data_AF-A0A4Y2IQU6-F1
#
_entry.id   AF-A0A4Y2IQU6-F1
#
_cell.length_a   1.000
_cell.length_b   1.000
_cell.length_c   1.000
_cell.angle_alpha   90.00
_cell.angle_beta   90.00
_cell.angle_gamma   90.00
#
_symmetry.space_group_name_H-M   'P 1'
#
loop_
_entity.id
_entity.type
_entity.pdbx_description
1 polymer ?
#
loop_
_entity_poly.entity_id
_entity_poly.type
_entity_poly.pdbx_seq_one_letter_code
_entity_poly.pdbx_strand_id
1 'polypeptide(L)'
;MEFSYNIKYNNEYFKEPVYYHGADAVKKFISMLKADVIKIEEFIKEKEEKYKDLDSMVDFDEKHYNQTNKCHICEKEILPDDEKVRDHCHLTGKFRGPAHSDCNLNYKIPKFIPLIIHYLSGYDAHLFIRELGFDDCRLEVIPNTEEKYISFSKTFGNYLKLRFIDLFKFMPSSIDTLSKNLREGNKYLKSVFKETGKHFPEDKIDLITRKGVYPYDYMDSEEKYKETELPPKEAFYNRLNECDISDKDYKHVQNVWKSFNIKI
;
A
#
# COMPACT_ATOMS: atom_id res chain seq x y z
N MET A 1 -8.75 -13.38 13.03
CA MET A 1 -8.62 -12.37 11.94
C MET A 1 -7.14 -12.12 11.74
N GLU A 2 -6.72 -11.75 10.54
CA GLU A 2 -5.32 -11.44 10.28
C GLU A 2 -5.18 -10.19 9.43
N PHE A 3 -4.01 -9.57 9.47
CA PHE A 3 -3.65 -8.50 8.55
C PHE A 3 -2.16 -8.58 8.20
N SER A 4 -1.83 -8.02 7.05
CA SER A 4 -0.46 -7.64 6.71
C SER A 4 -0.43 -6.29 6.03
N TYR A 5 0.62 -5.52 6.26
CA TYR A 5 0.86 -4.28 5.53
C TYR A 5 2.35 -4.00 5.40
N ASN A 6 2.67 -3.18 4.40
CA ASN A 6 4.01 -2.65 4.21
C ASN A 6 3.95 -1.12 4.16
N ILE A 7 5.01 -0.47 4.64
CA ILE A 7 5.18 0.97 4.56
C ILE A 7 6.38 1.23 3.66
N LYS A 8 6.20 2.13 2.69
CA LYS A 8 7.22 2.42 1.69
C LYS A 8 7.54 3.88 1.60
N TYR A 9 8.79 4.15 1.28
CA TYR A 9 9.34 5.45 1.01
C TYR A 9 10.35 5.33 -0.15
N ASN A 10 10.19 6.13 -1.20
CA ASN A 10 11.06 6.10 -2.39
C ASN A 10 11.26 4.70 -3.00
N ASN A 11 10.18 3.91 -3.13
CA ASN A 11 10.16 2.52 -3.60
C ASN A 11 10.92 1.49 -2.73
N GLU A 12 11.41 1.91 -1.57
CA GLU A 12 12.04 1.07 -0.56
C GLU A 12 11.11 0.87 0.64
N TYR A 13 11.35 -0.20 1.39
CA TYR A 13 10.63 -0.44 2.64
C TYR A 13 11.11 0.55 3.69
N PHE A 14 10.17 1.31 4.28
CA PHE A 14 10.46 2.16 5.43
C PHE A 14 10.76 1.32 6.68
N LYS A 15 10.11 0.16 6.77
CA LYS A 15 10.35 -0.90 7.76
C LYS A 15 9.95 -2.25 7.18
N GLU A 16 10.37 -3.32 7.85
CA GLU A 16 9.97 -4.69 7.51
C GLU A 16 8.44 -4.85 7.42
N PRO A 17 7.94 -5.67 6.48
CA PRO A 17 6.52 -6.01 6.39
C PRO A 17 5.97 -6.51 7.72
N VAL A 18 4.80 -6.02 8.08
CA VAL A 18 4.11 -6.43 9.31
C VAL A 18 3.10 -7.51 8.97
N TYR A 19 3.08 -8.55 9.79
CA TYR A 19 2.05 -9.59 9.79
C TYR A 19 1.54 -9.79 11.21
N TYR A 20 0.24 -9.98 11.36
CA TYR A 20 -0.39 -10.30 12.63
C TYR A 20 -1.61 -11.18 12.42
N HIS A 21 -1.78 -12.16 13.31
CA HIS A 21 -2.96 -13.01 13.41
C HIS A 21 -3.43 -13.04 14.87
N GLY A 22 -4.73 -12.88 15.08
CA GLY A 22 -5.36 -13.02 16.39
C GLY A 22 -6.79 -12.47 16.45
N ALA A 23 -7.47 -12.68 17.58
CA ALA A 23 -8.83 -12.18 17.82
C ALA A 23 -8.88 -10.64 17.93
N ASP A 24 -7.81 -10.01 18.40
CA ASP A 24 -7.66 -8.55 18.56
C ASP A 24 -6.99 -7.87 17.34
N ALA A 25 -7.00 -8.52 16.18
CA ALA A 25 -6.31 -8.04 14.97
C ALA A 25 -6.67 -6.60 14.59
N VAL A 26 -7.93 -6.19 14.66
CA VAL A 26 -8.35 -4.80 14.37
C VAL A 26 -7.67 -3.81 15.33
N LYS A 27 -7.72 -4.10 16.63
CA LYS A 27 -7.13 -3.26 17.67
C LYS A 27 -5.61 -3.16 17.52
N LYS A 28 -4.95 -4.30 17.25
CA LYS A 28 -3.52 -4.35 16.97
C LYS A 28 -3.17 -3.58 15.70
N PHE A 29 -3.94 -3.72 14.64
CA PHE A 29 -3.75 -3.00 13.40
C PHE A 29 -3.74 -1.48 13.63
N ILE A 30 -4.78 -0.94 14.26
CA ILE A 30 -4.87 0.50 14.55
C ILE A 30 -3.74 0.96 15.50
N SER A 31 -3.45 0.19 16.54
CA SER A 31 -2.35 0.51 17.47
C SER A 31 -0.99 0.55 16.76
N MET A 32 -0.72 -0.37 15.83
CA MET A 32 0.54 -0.40 15.09
C MET A 32 0.61 0.75 14.08
N LEU A 33 -0.49 1.05 13.37
CA LEU A 33 -0.58 2.20 12.47
C LEU A 33 -0.31 3.52 13.22
N LYS A 34 -0.85 3.68 14.43
CA LYS A 34 -0.59 4.85 15.28
C LYS A 34 0.91 4.99 15.58
N ALA A 35 1.56 3.92 16.01
CA ALA A 35 2.98 3.92 16.31
C ALA A 35 3.83 4.23 15.06
N ASP A 36 3.43 3.73 13.89
CA ASP A 36 4.13 4.00 12.64
C ASP A 36 3.97 5.43 12.16
N VAL A 37 2.76 5.99 12.27
CA VAL A 37 2.51 7.39 11.88
C VAL A 37 3.37 8.33 12.72
N ILE A 38 3.52 8.09 14.02
CA ILE A 38 4.40 8.90 14.89
C ILE A 38 5.86 8.84 14.41
N LYS A 39 6.37 7.63 14.13
CA LYS A 39 7.76 7.46 13.62
C LYS A 39 7.97 8.12 12.26
N ILE A 40 6.99 8.01 11.36
CA ILE A 40 7.05 8.64 10.04
C ILE A 40 6.98 10.16 10.18
N GLU A 41 6.19 10.67 11.13
CA GLU A 41 6.11 12.09 11.44
C GLU A 41 7.48 12.64 11.89
N GLU A 42 8.17 11.95 12.80
CA GLU A 42 9.53 12.30 13.23
C GLU A 42 10.53 12.25 12.06
N PHE A 43 10.48 11.19 11.27
CA PHE A 43 11.32 11.03 10.09
C PHE A 43 11.12 12.16 9.07
N ILE A 44 9.87 12.53 8.78
CA ILE A 44 9.56 13.63 7.85
C ILE A 44 10.11 14.94 8.39
N LYS A 45 9.89 15.26 9.67
CA LYS A 45 10.43 16.49 10.30
C LYS A 45 11.96 16.56 10.19
N GLU A 46 12.65 15.47 10.51
CA GLU A 46 14.11 15.40 10.44
C GLU A 46 14.61 15.67 9.01
N LYS A 47 13.97 15.04 8.02
CA LYS A 47 14.34 15.18 6.62
C LYS A 47 14.02 16.57 6.08
N GLU A 48 12.86 17.13 6.39
CA GLU A 48 12.45 18.48 5.99
C GLU A 48 13.41 19.53 6.53
N GLU A 49 13.87 19.41 7.78
CA GLU A 49 14.86 20.34 8.34
C GLU A 49 16.26 20.12 7.73
N LYS A 50 16.66 18.85 7.55
CA LYS A 50 17.95 18.52 6.91
C LYS A 50 18.05 19.03 5.47
N TYR A 51 16.96 18.92 4.71
CA TYR A 51 16.91 19.23 3.29
C TYR A 51 16.19 20.55 2.98
N LYS A 52 16.10 21.45 3.96
CA LYS A 52 15.34 22.70 3.87
C LYS A 52 15.89 23.68 2.85
N ASP A 53 17.21 23.76 2.76
CA ASP A 53 17.91 24.78 2.00
C ASP A 53 18.60 24.21 0.76
N LEU A 54 18.87 25.06 -0.24
CA LEU A 54 19.52 24.65 -1.48
C LEU A 54 20.92 24.04 -1.26
N ASP A 55 21.64 24.47 -0.22
CA ASP A 55 22.98 23.96 0.11
C ASP A 55 22.97 22.49 0.57
N SER A 56 21.81 21.98 0.96
CA SER A 56 21.61 20.59 1.36
C SER A 56 21.22 19.66 0.20
N MET A 57 21.13 20.19 -1.02
CA MET A 57 20.75 19.44 -2.21
C MET A 57 21.82 18.41 -2.58
N VAL A 58 21.38 17.17 -2.82
CA VAL A 58 22.26 16.03 -3.06
C VAL A 58 22.02 15.52 -4.47
N ASP A 59 22.76 16.04 -5.47
CA ASP A 59 22.70 15.73 -6.92
C ASP A 59 22.32 16.90 -7.87
N PHE A 60 22.60 18.15 -7.49
CA PHE A 60 22.30 19.28 -8.38
C PHE A 60 22.95 19.15 -9.76
N ASP A 61 22.12 18.95 -10.79
CA ASP A 61 22.54 18.95 -12.18
C ASP A 61 22.47 20.35 -12.77
N GLU A 62 23.57 21.08 -12.62
CA GLU A 62 23.70 22.45 -13.12
C GLU A 62 23.54 22.55 -14.65
N LYS A 63 23.95 21.52 -15.40
CA LYS A 63 23.79 21.51 -16.86
C LYS A 63 22.31 21.38 -17.21
N HIS A 64 21.60 20.44 -16.60
CA HIS A 64 20.17 20.27 -16.82
C HIS A 64 19.40 21.55 -16.48
N TYR A 65 19.72 22.18 -15.34
CA TYR A 65 19.11 23.44 -14.95
C TYR A 65 19.36 24.55 -15.99
N ASN A 66 20.61 24.75 -16.40
CA ASN A 66 20.96 25.84 -17.33
C ASN A 66 20.42 25.62 -18.75
N GLN A 67 20.31 24.37 -19.20
CA GLN A 67 19.87 24.03 -20.56
C GLN A 67 18.35 23.93 -20.73
N THR A 68 17.60 23.87 -19.63
CA THR A 68 16.15 23.59 -19.66
C THR A 68 15.36 24.79 -19.15
N ASN A 69 14.49 25.35 -19.99
CA ASN A 69 13.52 26.40 -19.63
C ASN A 69 12.09 25.85 -19.62
N LYS A 70 11.92 24.58 -19.24
CA LYS A 70 10.61 23.96 -19.07
C LYS A 70 10.43 23.64 -17.60
N CYS A 71 9.38 24.19 -16.98
CA CYS A 71 9.05 23.91 -15.60
C CYS A 71 8.67 22.43 -15.45
N HIS A 72 9.35 21.68 -14.57
CA HIS A 72 9.06 20.26 -14.40
C HIS A 72 7.72 19.99 -13.68
N ILE A 73 7.11 21.00 -13.06
CA ILE A 73 5.88 20.88 -12.27
C ILE A 73 4.65 21.08 -13.15
N CYS A 74 4.58 22.19 -13.87
CA CYS A 74 3.44 22.53 -14.72
C CYS A 74 3.65 22.18 -16.19
N GLU A 75 4.85 21.74 -16.55
CA GLU A 75 5.28 21.37 -17.90
C GLU A 75 5.24 22.50 -18.94
N LYS A 76 5.09 23.77 -18.51
CA LYS A 76 5.12 24.95 -19.38
C LYS A 76 6.52 25.55 -19.48
N GLU A 77 6.75 26.36 -20.51
CA GLU A 77 7.99 27.13 -20.63
C GLU A 77 8.12 28.17 -19.50
N ILE A 78 9.35 28.40 -19.07
CA ILE A 78 9.78 29.44 -18.15
C ILE A 78 10.29 30.57 -19.03
N LEU A 79 9.53 31.66 -19.08
CA LEU A 79 9.84 32.82 -19.89
C LEU A 79 10.97 33.65 -19.25
N PRO A 80 11.65 34.53 -20.01
CA PRO A 80 12.70 35.39 -19.45
C PRO A 80 12.22 36.30 -18.31
N ASP A 81 10.94 36.65 -18.29
CA ASP A 81 10.32 37.47 -17.24
C ASP A 81 9.91 36.65 -16.00
N ASP A 82 9.94 35.32 -16.09
CA ASP A 82 9.62 34.43 -14.96
C ASP A 82 10.84 34.23 -14.06
N GLU A 83 10.63 34.17 -12.75
CA GLU A 83 11.67 33.75 -11.81
C GLU A 83 11.87 32.22 -11.89
N LYS A 84 13.00 31.82 -12.48
CA LYS A 84 13.44 30.43 -12.56
C LYS A 84 14.11 30.01 -11.26
N VAL A 85 13.58 28.97 -10.62
CA VAL A 85 14.09 28.42 -9.36
C VAL A 85 14.48 26.95 -9.48
N ARG A 86 15.26 26.47 -8.52
CA ARG A 86 15.72 25.09 -8.40
C ARG A 86 14.81 24.35 -7.42
N ASP A 87 13.92 23.47 -7.90
CA ASP A 87 13.10 22.63 -7.03
C ASP A 87 13.87 21.37 -6.63
N HIS A 88 13.75 20.98 -5.36
CA HIS A 88 14.28 19.74 -4.84
C HIS A 88 13.32 19.08 -3.86
N CYS A 89 13.51 17.78 -3.67
CA CYS A 89 12.70 17.02 -2.74
C CYS A 89 13.18 17.22 -1.30
N HIS A 90 12.36 17.86 -0.46
CA HIS A 90 12.63 18.04 0.97
C HIS A 90 12.71 16.73 1.79
N LEU A 91 12.43 15.55 1.19
CA LEU A 91 12.62 14.27 1.86
C LEU A 91 13.91 13.56 1.43
N THR A 92 14.30 13.65 0.15
CA THR A 92 15.48 12.94 -0.39
C THR A 92 16.69 13.85 -0.60
N GLY A 93 16.50 15.17 -0.60
CA GLY A 93 17.51 16.16 -1.00
C GLY A 93 17.77 16.25 -2.50
N LYS A 94 17.13 15.40 -3.32
CA LYS A 94 17.42 15.31 -4.76
C LYS A 94 16.80 16.45 -5.55
N PHE A 95 17.56 16.99 -6.49
CA PHE A 95 17.10 17.93 -7.50
C PHE A 95 16.00 17.30 -8.35
N ARG A 96 14.92 18.04 -8.58
CA ARG A 96 13.79 17.58 -9.41
C ARG A 96 13.79 18.25 -10.78
N GLY A 97 14.18 19.52 -10.83
CA GLY A 97 14.29 20.26 -12.08
C GLY A 97 14.14 21.77 -11.89
N PRO A 98 14.26 22.53 -12.99
CA PRO A 98 13.89 23.94 -13.00
C PRO A 98 12.37 24.08 -12.88
N ALA A 99 11.93 25.10 -12.13
CA ALA A 99 10.52 25.42 -11.93
C ALA A 99 10.28 26.93 -11.94
N HIS A 100 9.03 27.33 -12.20
CA HIS A 100 8.57 28.68 -11.84
C HIS A 100 8.56 28.82 -10.31
N SER A 101 8.94 30.00 -9.80
CA SER A 101 8.91 30.33 -8.36
C SER A 101 7.55 30.01 -7.73
N ASP A 102 6.45 30.42 -8.37
CA ASP A 102 5.09 30.12 -7.90
C ASP A 102 4.75 28.63 -7.90
N CYS A 103 5.19 27.90 -8.93
CA CYS A 103 4.97 26.45 -8.99
C CYS A 103 5.69 25.75 -7.85
N ASN A 104 6.95 26.12 -7.61
CA ASN A 104 7.77 25.57 -6.53
C ASN A 104 7.14 25.82 -5.15
N LEU A 105 6.72 27.05 -4.86
CA LEU A 105 6.07 27.41 -3.59
C LEU A 105 4.78 26.63 -3.33
N ASN A 106 4.05 26.28 -4.39
CA ASN A 106 2.79 25.54 -4.31
C ASN A 106 2.98 24.01 -4.34
N TYR A 107 4.15 23.51 -4.77
CA TYR A 107 4.44 22.08 -4.89
C TYR A 107 4.82 21.47 -3.54
N LYS A 108 3.81 21.37 -2.66
CA LYS A 108 3.97 20.91 -1.29
C LYS A 108 3.71 19.41 -1.17
N ILE A 109 4.48 18.78 -0.28
CA ILE A 109 4.24 17.39 0.11
C ILE A 109 2.89 17.32 0.83
N PRO A 110 1.98 16.41 0.43
CA PRO A 110 0.71 16.25 1.12
C PRO A 110 0.94 15.87 2.59
N LYS A 111 0.21 16.54 3.50
CA LYS A 111 0.24 16.24 4.94
C LYS A 111 -0.64 15.03 5.29
N PHE A 112 -0.60 13.99 4.47
CA PHE A 112 -1.26 12.72 4.76
C PHE A 112 -0.50 11.53 4.17
N ILE A 113 -0.61 10.38 4.84
CA ILE A 113 -0.15 9.09 4.34
C ILE A 113 -1.39 8.34 3.80
N PRO A 114 -1.39 7.92 2.52
CA PRO A 114 -2.44 7.06 2.00
C PRO A 114 -2.28 5.62 2.51
N LEU A 115 -3.29 5.11 3.21
CA LEU A 115 -3.45 3.69 3.50
C LEU A 115 -4.38 3.09 2.43
N ILE A 116 -3.79 2.36 1.49
CA ILE A 116 -4.50 1.82 0.33
C ILE A 116 -4.95 0.39 0.64
N ILE A 117 -6.26 0.16 0.57
CA ILE A 117 -6.87 -1.16 0.83
C ILE A 117 -7.84 -1.47 -0.32
N HIS A 118 -7.77 -2.67 -0.88
CA HIS A 118 -8.68 -3.09 -1.96
C HIS A 118 -10.04 -3.45 -1.37
N TYR A 119 -11.09 -2.79 -1.88
CA TYR A 119 -12.47 -3.01 -1.51
C TYR A 119 -12.79 -2.75 -0.02
N LEU A 120 -12.10 -1.75 0.53
CA LEU A 120 -12.22 -1.28 1.92
C LEU A 120 -13.67 -0.99 2.32
N SER A 121 -14.40 -0.23 1.51
CA SER A 121 -15.77 0.18 1.82
C SER A 121 -16.77 -0.97 1.82
N GLY A 122 -16.40 -2.13 1.27
CA GLY A 122 -17.26 -3.32 1.19
C GLY A 122 -17.05 -4.32 2.32
N TYR A 123 -15.88 -4.33 2.96
CA TYR A 123 -15.53 -5.27 4.02
C TYR A 123 -15.06 -4.55 5.28
N ASP A 124 -13.85 -4.00 5.29
CA ASP A 124 -13.17 -3.71 6.56
C ASP A 124 -13.48 -2.32 7.17
N ALA A 125 -14.04 -1.40 6.38
CA ALA A 125 -14.21 -0.01 6.82
C ALA A 125 -14.97 0.14 8.15
N HIS A 126 -16.07 -0.60 8.32
CA HIS A 126 -16.89 -0.54 9.53
C HIS A 126 -16.15 -1.07 10.78
N LEU A 127 -15.28 -2.07 10.61
CA LEU A 127 -14.44 -2.60 11.68
C LEU A 127 -13.41 -1.57 12.14
N PHE A 128 -12.73 -0.93 11.17
CA PHE A 128 -11.70 0.07 11.46
C PHE A 128 -12.28 1.33 12.08
N ILE A 129 -13.41 1.84 11.56
CA ILE A 129 -14.01 3.07 12.09
C ILE A 129 -14.45 2.92 13.53
N ARG A 130 -15.02 1.76 13.89
CA ARG A 130 -15.36 1.48 15.29
C ARG A 130 -14.12 1.57 16.19
N GLU A 131 -13.01 0.96 15.77
CA GLU A 131 -11.78 1.00 16.56
C GLU A 131 -11.12 2.39 16.61
N LEU A 132 -11.16 3.11 15.48
CA LEU A 132 -10.67 4.49 15.37
C LEU A 132 -11.48 5.48 16.21
N GLY A 133 -12.68 5.11 16.68
CA GLY A 133 -13.51 5.95 17.54
C GLY A 133 -13.16 5.91 19.02
N PHE A 134 -12.27 5.01 19.47
CA PHE A 134 -11.97 4.81 20.89
C PHE A 134 -10.95 5.81 21.50
N ASP A 135 -10.36 6.70 20.70
CA ASP A 135 -9.43 7.72 21.20
C ASP A 135 -9.80 9.13 20.75
N ASP A 136 -9.29 10.13 21.49
CA ASP A 136 -9.59 11.56 21.28
C ASP A 136 -8.89 12.16 20.04
N CYS A 137 -8.18 11.34 19.27
CA CYS A 137 -7.51 11.78 18.05
C CYS A 137 -8.55 12.20 16.99
N ARG A 138 -8.24 13.23 16.20
CA ARG A 138 -9.18 13.76 15.20
C ARG A 138 -9.48 12.74 14.10
N LEU A 139 -10.76 12.36 13.97
CA LEU A 139 -11.29 11.48 12.94
C LEU A 139 -12.18 12.31 11.98
N GLU A 140 -11.78 12.39 10.71
CA GLU A 140 -12.54 13.04 9.63
C GLU A 140 -13.20 11.94 8.79
N VAL A 141 -14.52 11.95 8.67
CA VAL A 141 -15.28 10.91 7.96
C VAL A 141 -16.26 11.53 6.98
N ILE A 142 -16.32 10.98 5.77
CA ILE A 142 -17.37 11.26 4.79
C ILE A 142 -18.20 9.98 4.65
N PRO A 143 -19.32 9.85 5.39
CA PRO A 143 -20.17 8.68 5.32
C PRO A 143 -21.01 8.67 4.03
N ASN A 144 -21.36 7.48 3.55
CA ASN A 144 -22.35 7.25 2.49
C ASN A 144 -23.61 6.60 3.09
N THR A 145 -23.43 5.59 3.92
CA THR A 145 -24.45 4.94 4.76
C THR A 145 -23.86 4.69 6.15
N GLU A 146 -24.64 4.10 7.06
CA GLU A 146 -24.16 3.75 8.42
C GLU A 146 -22.98 2.75 8.40
N GLU A 147 -22.91 1.91 7.36
CA GLU A 147 -21.85 0.89 7.21
C GLU A 147 -20.84 1.23 6.11
N LYS A 148 -21.18 2.13 5.18
CA LYS A 148 -20.35 2.47 4.02
C LYS A 148 -19.85 3.89 4.12
N TYR A 149 -18.55 4.05 3.93
CA TYR A 149 -17.85 5.32 4.01
C TYR A 149 -17.21 5.64 2.67
N ILE A 150 -17.36 6.89 2.21
CA ILE A 150 -16.74 7.39 0.97
C ILE A 150 -15.24 7.52 1.19
N SER A 151 -14.85 8.14 2.30
CA SER A 151 -13.47 8.21 2.77
C SER A 151 -13.44 8.53 4.25
N PHE A 152 -12.36 8.15 4.92
CA PHE A 152 -12.09 8.58 6.28
C PHE A 152 -10.60 8.78 6.50
N SER A 153 -10.25 9.68 7.42
CA SER A 153 -8.88 10.01 7.77
C SER A 153 -8.73 10.19 9.27
N LYS A 154 -7.67 9.66 9.85
CA LYS A 154 -7.38 9.78 11.28
C LYS A 154 -6.06 10.53 11.47
N THR A 155 -6.04 11.50 12.38
CA THR A 155 -4.82 12.21 12.77
C THR A 155 -4.32 11.63 14.08
N PHE A 156 -3.26 10.81 14.04
CA PHE A 156 -2.72 10.15 15.24
C PHE A 156 -1.67 11.00 15.99
N GLY A 157 -1.10 12.01 15.33
CA GLY A 157 -0.10 12.92 15.89
C GLY A 157 -0.54 14.38 15.77
N ASN A 158 0.41 15.28 15.48
CA ASN A 158 0.13 16.73 15.50
C ASN A 158 -0.25 17.28 14.12
N TYR A 159 0.31 16.72 13.03
CA TYR A 159 0.11 17.29 11.69
C TYR A 159 -0.14 16.28 10.58
N LEU A 160 0.21 15.00 10.77
CA LEU A 160 0.11 14.00 9.71
C LEU A 160 -1.18 13.18 9.84
N LYS A 161 -1.93 13.11 8.74
CA LYS A 161 -3.18 12.34 8.67
C LYS A 161 -2.93 10.98 8.03
N LEU A 162 -3.47 9.90 8.58
CA LEU A 162 -3.60 8.63 7.85
C LEU A 162 -4.93 8.65 7.09
N ARG A 163 -4.89 8.59 5.77
CA ARG A 163 -6.07 8.61 4.91
C ARG A 163 -6.35 7.22 4.36
N PHE A 164 -7.51 6.68 4.67
CA PHE A 164 -7.93 5.37 4.20
C PHE A 164 -8.53 5.51 2.79
N ILE A 165 -7.99 4.75 1.84
CA ILE A 165 -8.34 4.82 0.42
C ILE A 165 -8.81 3.44 -0.04
N ASP A 166 -10.03 3.39 -0.56
CA ASP A 166 -10.56 2.22 -1.24
C ASP A 166 -10.04 2.16 -2.68
N LEU A 167 -9.11 1.24 -2.94
CA LEU A 167 -8.54 1.03 -4.27
C LEU A 167 -9.59 0.60 -5.31
N PHE A 168 -10.67 -0.07 -4.88
CA PHE A 168 -11.72 -0.56 -5.78
C PHE A 168 -12.47 0.60 -6.47
N LYS A 169 -12.48 1.79 -5.87
CA LYS A 169 -13.07 2.99 -6.49
C LYS A 169 -12.30 3.49 -7.72
N PHE A 170 -11.01 3.17 -7.80
CA PHE A 170 -10.13 3.52 -8.93
C PHE A 170 -9.99 2.35 -9.91
N MET A 171 -10.01 1.12 -9.40
CA MET A 171 -9.88 -0.11 -10.18
C MET A 171 -11.03 -1.07 -9.81
N PRO A 172 -12.22 -0.91 -10.42
CA PRO A 172 -13.43 -1.65 -10.07
C PRO A 172 -13.39 -3.08 -10.66
N SER A 173 -12.43 -3.87 -10.21
CA SER A 173 -12.23 -5.25 -10.65
C SER A 173 -11.66 -6.07 -9.51
N SER A 174 -11.92 -7.38 -9.55
CA SER A 174 -11.38 -8.29 -8.56
C SER A 174 -9.85 -8.34 -8.63
N ILE A 175 -9.19 -8.61 -7.50
CA ILE A 175 -7.73 -8.84 -7.47
C ILE A 175 -7.32 -9.95 -8.44
N ASP A 176 -8.17 -10.96 -8.64
CA ASP A 176 -7.93 -12.04 -9.61
C ASP A 176 -7.84 -11.52 -11.04
N THR A 177 -8.81 -10.72 -11.46
CA THR A 177 -8.83 -10.08 -12.79
C THR A 177 -7.61 -9.17 -12.96
N LEU A 178 -7.32 -8.33 -11.97
CA LEU A 178 -6.18 -7.40 -12.03
C LEU A 178 -4.85 -8.17 -12.13
N SER A 179 -4.69 -9.24 -11.36
CA SER A 179 -3.49 -10.08 -11.39
C SER A 179 -3.36 -10.85 -12.71
N LYS A 180 -4.46 -11.36 -13.26
CA LYS A 180 -4.48 -12.02 -14.58
C LYS A 180 -4.06 -11.06 -15.69
N ASN A 181 -4.63 -9.85 -15.73
CA ASN A 181 -4.30 -8.83 -16.73
C ASN A 181 -2.81 -8.46 -16.69
N LEU A 182 -2.21 -8.38 -15.50
CA LEU A 182 -0.77 -8.13 -15.35
C LEU A 182 0.09 -9.31 -15.82
N ARG A 183 -0.39 -10.55 -15.68
CA ARG A 183 0.34 -11.75 -16.14
C ARG A 183 0.25 -11.95 -17.64
N GLU A 184 -0.90 -11.63 -18.23
CA GLU A 184 -1.16 -11.88 -19.64
C GLU A 184 -0.16 -11.15 -20.54
N GLY A 185 0.50 -11.89 -21.43
CA GLY A 185 1.53 -11.36 -22.33
C GLY A 185 2.89 -11.04 -21.68
N ASN A 186 3.05 -11.21 -20.36
CA ASN A 186 4.28 -10.86 -19.66
C ASN A 186 5.13 -12.09 -19.31
N LYS A 187 6.25 -12.27 -20.01
CA LYS A 187 7.19 -13.38 -19.76
C LYS A 187 7.96 -13.25 -18.45
N TYR A 188 8.24 -12.02 -18.01
CA TYR A 188 9.07 -11.74 -16.84
C TYR A 188 8.20 -11.28 -15.67
N LEU A 189 7.58 -12.22 -14.96
CA LEU A 189 6.59 -11.89 -13.92
C LEU A 189 7.18 -11.07 -12.78
N LYS A 190 8.45 -11.25 -12.41
CA LYS A 190 9.09 -10.43 -11.35
C LYS A 190 9.20 -8.95 -11.72
N SER A 191 9.30 -8.60 -13.00
CA SER A 191 9.41 -7.18 -13.41
C SER A 191 8.05 -6.47 -13.39
N VAL A 192 6.96 -7.22 -13.56
CA VAL A 192 5.59 -6.72 -13.47
C VAL A 192 5.12 -6.71 -12.01
N PHE A 193 5.29 -7.82 -11.31
CA PHE A 193 5.00 -7.96 -9.88
C PHE A 193 6.22 -7.59 -9.04
N LYS A 194 6.75 -6.37 -9.23
CA LYS A 194 8.02 -5.92 -8.64
C LYS A 194 8.13 -6.21 -7.14
N GLU A 195 7.06 -5.92 -6.41
CA GLU A 195 7.05 -6.04 -4.95
C GLU A 195 6.97 -7.48 -4.49
N THR A 196 6.14 -8.28 -5.15
CA THR A 196 6.06 -9.71 -4.88
C THR A 196 7.34 -10.42 -5.30
N GLY A 197 7.94 -10.04 -6.44
CA GLY A 197 9.21 -10.57 -6.93
C GLY A 197 10.39 -10.33 -6.00
N LYS A 198 10.36 -9.30 -5.13
CA LYS A 198 11.41 -9.11 -4.11
C LYS A 198 11.48 -10.27 -3.11
N HIS A 199 10.35 -10.92 -2.84
CA HIS A 199 10.21 -11.92 -1.77
C HIS A 199 10.19 -13.36 -2.26
N PHE A 200 9.96 -13.59 -3.56
CA PHE A 200 9.79 -14.91 -4.12
C PHE A 200 10.80 -15.20 -5.23
N PRO A 201 11.34 -16.43 -5.30
CA PRO A 201 12.28 -16.81 -6.37
C PRO A 201 11.55 -16.95 -7.71
N GLU A 202 12.30 -16.87 -8.82
CA GLU A 202 11.75 -16.85 -10.19
C GLU A 202 10.94 -18.10 -10.52
N ASP A 203 11.38 -19.27 -10.05
CA ASP A 203 10.71 -20.55 -10.26
C ASP A 203 9.38 -20.68 -9.52
N LYS A 204 9.10 -19.80 -8.55
CA LYS A 204 7.87 -19.82 -7.74
C LYS A 204 6.96 -18.62 -7.94
N ILE A 205 7.39 -17.59 -8.67
CA ILE A 205 6.62 -16.36 -8.89
C ILE A 205 5.26 -16.63 -9.57
N ASP A 206 5.22 -17.59 -10.50
CA ASP A 206 4.00 -17.95 -11.22
C ASP A 206 2.93 -18.54 -10.29
N LEU A 207 3.37 -19.26 -9.25
CA LEU A 207 2.49 -19.89 -8.26
C LEU A 207 1.79 -18.84 -7.39
N ILE A 208 2.47 -17.76 -7.04
CA ILE A 208 1.99 -16.77 -6.05
C ILE A 208 1.43 -15.48 -6.66
N THR A 209 1.53 -15.31 -7.98
CA THR A 209 0.85 -14.23 -8.73
C THR A 209 -0.54 -14.64 -9.21
N ARG A 210 -1.00 -15.86 -8.89
CA ARG A 210 -2.38 -16.29 -9.06
C ARG A 210 -3.17 -15.97 -7.79
N LYS A 211 -4.47 -15.66 -7.91
CA LYS A 211 -5.36 -15.66 -6.74
C LYS A 211 -5.33 -17.05 -6.09
N GLY A 212 -4.99 -17.09 -4.80
CA GLY A 212 -5.06 -18.29 -3.98
C GLY A 212 -6.51 -18.71 -3.74
N VAL A 213 -6.72 -20.00 -3.56
CA VAL A 213 -8.02 -20.55 -3.13
C VAL A 213 -7.90 -20.93 -1.66
N TYR A 214 -8.84 -20.43 -0.86
CA TYR A 214 -8.81 -20.53 0.59
C TYR A 214 -10.08 -21.23 1.09
N PRO A 215 -9.99 -22.19 2.02
CA PRO A 215 -11.14 -22.96 2.49
C PRO A 215 -11.88 -22.18 3.60
N TYR A 216 -12.61 -21.12 3.23
CA TYR A 216 -13.22 -20.19 4.18
C TYR A 216 -14.12 -20.86 5.21
N ASP A 217 -14.98 -21.79 4.79
CA ASP A 217 -15.92 -22.48 5.68
C ASP A 217 -15.25 -23.50 6.61
N TYR A 218 -14.09 -24.04 6.20
CA TYR A 218 -13.30 -24.95 7.04
C TYR A 218 -12.51 -24.20 8.12
N MET A 219 -12.09 -22.97 7.82
CA MET A 219 -11.28 -22.14 8.73
C MET A 219 -12.17 -21.41 9.75
N ASP A 220 -12.94 -22.19 10.51
CA ASP A 220 -13.97 -21.73 11.45
C ASP A 220 -13.46 -21.53 12.89
N SER A 221 -12.23 -21.94 13.17
CA SER A 221 -11.64 -21.96 14.51
C SER A 221 -10.15 -21.69 14.49
N GLU A 222 -9.61 -21.16 15.60
CA GLU A 222 -8.20 -20.78 15.71
C GLU A 222 -7.28 -22.01 15.74
N GLU A 223 -7.81 -23.16 16.16
CA GLU A 223 -7.13 -24.45 16.16
C GLU A 223 -6.76 -24.91 14.75
N LYS A 224 -7.56 -24.57 13.73
CA LYS A 224 -7.26 -24.88 12.31
C LYS A 224 -5.98 -24.21 11.82
N TYR A 225 -5.60 -23.09 12.42
CA TYR A 225 -4.33 -22.42 12.15
C TYR A 225 -3.12 -23.12 12.76
N LYS A 226 -3.29 -24.25 13.45
CA LYS A 226 -2.18 -25.06 13.99
C LYS A 226 -2.02 -26.38 13.24
N GLU A 227 -2.88 -26.65 12.26
CA GLU A 227 -2.83 -27.87 11.48
C GLU A 227 -1.67 -27.84 10.50
N THR A 228 -0.88 -28.91 10.42
CA THR A 228 0.29 -28.95 9.52
C THR A 228 -0.01 -29.58 8.16
N GLU A 229 -1.24 -30.05 7.97
CA GLU A 229 -1.66 -30.80 6.80
C GLU A 229 -2.58 -29.96 5.91
N LEU A 230 -2.49 -30.19 4.60
CA LEU A 230 -3.37 -29.55 3.64
C LEU A 230 -4.79 -30.12 3.83
N PRO A 231 -5.83 -29.27 4.03
CA PRO A 231 -7.19 -29.74 4.14
C PRO A 231 -7.61 -30.55 2.90
N PRO A 232 -8.47 -31.56 3.07
CA PRO A 232 -8.95 -32.37 1.95
C PRO A 232 -9.78 -31.52 0.98
N LYS A 233 -9.98 -31.98 -0.26
CA LYS A 233 -10.65 -31.20 -1.31
C LYS A 233 -12.05 -30.76 -0.89
N GLU A 234 -12.75 -31.63 -0.18
CA GLU A 234 -14.11 -31.44 0.32
C GLU A 234 -14.19 -30.29 1.34
N ALA A 235 -13.09 -29.98 2.03
CA ALA A 235 -13.02 -28.85 2.97
C ALA A 235 -12.99 -27.48 2.27
N PHE A 236 -12.80 -27.44 0.94
CA PHE A 236 -12.82 -26.21 0.15
C PHE A 236 -14.21 -25.89 -0.43
N TYR A 237 -15.25 -26.63 -0.03
CA TYR A 237 -16.64 -26.28 -0.37
C TYR A 237 -16.95 -24.86 0.14
N ASN A 238 -17.53 -24.03 -0.72
CA ASN A 238 -17.91 -22.67 -0.38
C ASN A 238 -19.43 -22.55 -0.32
N ARG A 239 -19.96 -22.32 0.88
CA ARG A 239 -21.40 -22.18 1.17
C ARG A 239 -22.01 -20.91 0.58
N LEU A 240 -21.23 -19.84 0.37
CA LEU A 240 -21.76 -18.57 -0.15
C LEU A 240 -22.25 -18.70 -1.59
N ASN A 241 -21.65 -19.61 -2.36
CA ASN A 241 -21.95 -19.86 -3.76
C ASN A 241 -22.22 -21.35 -4.03
N GLU A 242 -22.43 -22.13 -2.97
CA GLU A 242 -22.79 -23.56 -2.96
C GLU A 242 -21.98 -24.42 -3.93
N CYS A 243 -20.67 -24.19 -4.00
CA CYS A 243 -19.81 -24.84 -4.99
C CYS A 243 -18.56 -25.49 -4.39
N ASP A 244 -18.21 -26.66 -4.94
CA ASP A 244 -16.92 -27.30 -4.71
C ASP A 244 -15.78 -26.60 -5.44
N ILE A 245 -14.57 -26.75 -4.91
CA ILE A 245 -13.35 -26.38 -5.62
C ILE A 245 -13.15 -27.24 -6.88
N SER A 246 -12.69 -26.62 -7.97
CA SER A 246 -12.33 -27.35 -9.18
C SER A 246 -11.08 -28.21 -8.97
N ASP A 247 -10.94 -29.33 -9.70
CA ASP A 247 -9.72 -30.16 -9.65
C ASP A 247 -8.46 -29.37 -10.01
N LYS A 248 -8.58 -28.44 -10.97
CA LYS A 248 -7.49 -27.56 -11.39
C LYS A 248 -7.04 -26.65 -10.26
N ASP A 249 -7.97 -26.11 -9.50
CA ASP A 249 -7.68 -25.22 -8.38
C ASP A 249 -7.10 -25.97 -7.19
N TYR A 250 -7.67 -27.13 -6.85
CA TYR A 250 -7.14 -27.95 -5.77
C TYR A 250 -5.73 -28.46 -6.10
N LYS A 251 -5.47 -28.88 -7.34
CA LYS A 251 -4.11 -29.23 -7.80
C LYS A 251 -3.14 -28.05 -7.67
N HIS A 252 -3.60 -26.83 -7.94
CA HIS A 252 -2.79 -25.63 -7.73
C HIS A 252 -2.49 -25.39 -6.25
N VAL A 253 -3.48 -25.53 -5.36
CA VAL A 253 -3.29 -25.44 -3.90
C VAL A 253 -2.26 -26.48 -3.44
N GLN A 254 -2.35 -27.73 -3.90
CA GLN A 254 -1.36 -28.77 -3.60
C GLN A 254 0.06 -28.40 -4.06
N ASN A 255 0.18 -27.81 -5.26
CA ASN A 255 1.47 -27.38 -5.79
C ASN A 255 2.07 -26.23 -4.98
N VAL A 256 1.25 -25.25 -4.57
CA VAL A 256 1.67 -24.14 -3.70
C VAL A 256 2.13 -24.70 -2.35
N TRP A 257 1.32 -25.54 -1.72
CA TRP A 257 1.62 -26.16 -0.42
C TRP A 257 2.96 -26.87 -0.41
N LYS A 258 3.20 -27.74 -1.40
CA LYS A 258 4.45 -28.49 -1.56
C LYS A 258 5.63 -27.58 -1.88
N SER A 259 5.47 -26.65 -2.82
CA SER A 259 6.54 -25.76 -3.27
C SER A 259 7.07 -24.85 -2.17
N PHE A 260 6.22 -24.48 -1.21
CA PHE A 260 6.55 -23.58 -0.12
C PHE A 260 6.72 -24.27 1.24
N ASN A 261 6.59 -25.60 1.32
CA ASN A 261 6.63 -26.36 2.56
C ASN A 261 5.69 -25.77 3.62
N ILE A 262 4.48 -25.39 3.19
CA ILE A 262 3.50 -24.74 4.06
C ILE A 262 3.10 -25.68 5.20
N LYS A 263 2.96 -25.09 6.37
CA LYS A 263 2.31 -25.61 7.57
C LYS A 263 1.33 -24.49 7.96
N ILE A 264 0.08 -24.80 8.34
CA ILE A 264 -0.83 -23.75 8.82
C ILE A 264 -0.33 -23.24 10.17
#